data_AF-A0A8S4QHB2-F1
#
_entry.id   AF-A0A8S4QHB2-F1
#
_cell.length_a   1.000
_cell.length_b   1.000
_cell.length_c   1.000
_cell.angle_alpha   90.00
_cell.angle_beta   90.00
_cell.angle_gamma   90.00
#
_symmetry.space_group_name_H-M   'P 1'
#
loop_
_entity.id
_entity.type
_entity.pdbx_description
1 polymer ?
#
loop_
_entity_poly.entity_id
_entity_poly.type
_entity_poly.pdbx_seq_one_letter_code
_entity_poly.pdbx_strand_id
1 'polypeptide(L)' 'MASRLATAGVSVTVISSAAVGALMPRVNKVVVGALGALSGGAALASAGLLAVTTAAAHRAVS' A
#
# COMPACT_ATOMS: atom_id res chain seq x y z
N MET A 1 -1.25 -0.54 13.99
CA MET A 1 -1.16 -1.75 13.14
C MET A 1 0.26 -2.31 13.10
N ALA A 2 1.27 -1.54 12.67
CA ALA A 2 2.67 -1.99 12.57
C ALA A 2 3.20 -2.74 13.81
N SER A 3 3.03 -2.17 15.01
CA SER A 3 3.44 -2.81 16.28
C SER A 3 2.77 -4.17 16.51
N ARG A 4 1.47 -4.32 16.20
CA ARG A 4 0.76 -5.60 16.38
C ARG A 4 1.29 -6.70 15.45
N LEU A 5 1.62 -6.35 14.21
CA LEU A 5 2.22 -7.27 13.25
C LEU A 5 3.65 -7.67 13.66
N ALA A 6 4.43 -6.71 14.16
CA ALA A 6 5.76 -6.97 14.68
C ALA A 6 5.73 -7.92 15.90
N THR A 7 4.80 -7.71 16.84
CA THR A 7 4.57 -8.62 17.98
C THR A 7 4.10 -10.01 17.53
N ALA A 8 3.40 -10.11 16.39
CA ALA A 8 3.02 -11.38 15.79
C ALA A 8 4.16 -12.08 15.01
N GLY A 9 5.39 -11.54 15.04
CA GLY A 9 6.56 -12.13 14.40
C GLY A 9 6.72 -11.79 12.92
N VAL A 10 5.92 -10.88 12.37
CA VAL A 10 6.07 -10.40 11.00
C VAL A 10 7.14 -9.31 10.98
N SER A 11 8.11 -9.39 10.06
CA SER A 11 9.07 -8.30 9.84
C SER A 11 8.35 -7.09 9.25
N VAL A 12 8.38 -5.95 9.97
CA VAL A 12 7.65 -4.73 9.60
C VAL A 12 8.62 -3.56 9.53
N THR A 13 8.58 -2.84 8.41
CA THR A 13 9.28 -1.56 8.23
C THR A 13 8.25 -0.45 8.08
N VAL A 14 8.27 0.53 8.99
CA VAL A 14 7.43 1.75 8.88
C VAL A 14 8.21 2.80 8.09
N ILE A 15 7.57 3.37 7.08
CA ILE A 15 8.19 4.34 6.16
C ILE A 15 7.35 5.60 6.07
N SER A 16 7.99 6.72 5.72
CA SER A 16 7.27 7.92 5.30
C SER A 16 6.56 7.67 3.97
N SER A 17 5.40 8.30 3.75
CA SER A 17 4.66 8.21 2.49
C SER A 17 5.48 8.68 1.28
N ALA A 18 6.43 9.60 1.50
CA ALA A 18 7.34 10.08 0.46
C ALA A 18 8.30 8.99 -0.06
N ALA A 19 8.57 7.94 0.73
CA ALA A 19 9.52 6.87 0.36
C ALA A 19 8.87 5.74 -0.46
N VAL A 20 7.55 5.76 -0.68
CA VAL A 20 6.81 4.70 -1.36
C VAL A 20 7.38 4.41 -2.76
N GLY A 21 7.62 5.45 -3.56
CA GLY A 21 8.18 5.29 -4.91
C GLY A 21 9.59 4.70 -4.91
N ALA A 22 10.41 5.03 -3.90
CA ALA A 22 11.79 4.52 -3.80
C ALA A 22 11.84 3.03 -3.45
N LEU A 23 10.88 2.54 -2.66
CA LEU A 23 10.84 1.15 -2.20
C LEU A 23 10.07 0.20 -3.12
N MET A 24 9.13 0.72 -3.92
CA MET A 24 8.26 -0.08 -4.79
C MET A 24 9.01 -1.10 -5.71
N PRO A 25 10.21 -0.82 -6.25
CA PRO A 25 10.95 -1.81 -7.06
C PRO A 25 11.30 -3.12 -6.34
N ARG A 26 11.25 -3.15 -4.99
CA ARG A 26 11.48 -4.37 -4.19
C ARG A 26 10.21 -4.92 -3.54
N VAL A 27 9.04 -4.41 -3.93
CA VAL A 27 7.74 -4.85 -3.40
C VAL A 27 7.15 -5.89 -4.33
N ASN A 28 6.82 -7.07 -3.79
CA ASN A 28 6.19 -8.14 -4.58
C ASN A 28 4.68 -7.94 -4.76
N LYS A 29 4.03 -7.36 -3.75
CA LYS A 29 2.57 -7.20 -3.71
C LYS A 29 2.16 -6.00 -2.86
N VAL A 30 1.12 -5.30 -3.30
CA VAL A 30 0.50 -4.19 -2.57
C VAL A 30 -0.88 -4.62 -2.07
N VAL A 31 -1.02 -4.72 -0.74
CA VAL A 31 -2.30 -5.04 -0.10
C VAL A 31 -2.82 -3.79 0.60
N VAL A 32 -4.03 -3.35 0.25
CA VAL A 32 -4.65 -2.12 0.75
C VAL A 32 -6.08 -2.37 1.21
N GLY A 33 -6.49 -1.66 2.26
CA GLY A 33 -7.88 -1.61 2.67
C GLY A 33 -8.63 -0.52 1.91
N ALA A 34 -9.83 -0.85 1.43
CA ALA A 34 -10.79 0.12 0.87
C ALA A 34 -11.91 0.39 1.88
N LEU A 35 -12.42 1.62 1.89
CA LEU A 35 -13.62 2.01 2.63
C LEU A 35 -14.90 1.53 1.91
N GLY A 36 -14.85 1.42 0.58
CA GLY A 36 -15.95 0.91 -0.22
C GLY A 36 -15.56 0.73 -1.68
N ALA A 37 -16.36 -0.06 -2.40
CA ALA A 37 -16.29 -0.15 -3.86
C ALA A 37 -17.38 0.74 -4.46
N LEU A 38 -17.01 1.54 -5.45
CA LEU A 38 -17.92 2.37 -6.21
C LEU A 38 -18.52 1.57 -7.37
N SER A 39 -19.67 2.00 -7.89
CA SER A 39 -20.41 1.30 -8.95
C SER A 39 -19.59 1.08 -10.24
N GLY A 40 -18.58 1.91 -10.51
CA GLY A 40 -17.67 1.78 -11.64
C GLY A 40 -16.44 0.89 -11.39
N GLY A 41 -16.35 0.19 -10.26
CA GLY A 41 -15.21 -0.67 -9.90
C GLY A 41 -14.02 0.05 -9.26
N ALA A 42 -14.08 1.38 -9.12
CA ALA A 42 -13.10 2.14 -8.36
C ALA A 42 -13.26 1.89 -6.85
N ALA A 43 -12.16 1.99 -6.10
CA ALA A 43 -12.17 1.87 -4.65
C ALA A 43 -12.18 3.26 -3.98
N LEU A 44 -13.12 3.50 -3.07
CA LEU A 44 -13.06 4.60 -2.11
C LEU A 44 -12.07 4.21 -1.00
N ALA A 45 -11.06 5.03 -0.74
CA ALA A 45 -10.01 4.71 0.22
C ALA A 45 -9.53 5.94 0.99
N SER A 46 -8.71 5.69 2.02
CA SER A 46 -8.08 6.76 2.80
C SER A 46 -7.15 7.62 1.95
N ALA A 47 -6.99 8.88 2.36
CA ALA A 47 -6.06 9.81 1.73
C ALA A 47 -4.63 9.23 1.65
N GLY A 48 -3.93 9.52 0.55
CA GLY A 48 -2.57 9.05 0.29
C GLY A 48 -2.48 7.70 -0.44
N LEU A 49 -3.55 6.89 -0.47
CA LEU A 49 -3.51 5.56 -1.11
C LEU A 49 -3.27 5.64 -2.63
N LEU A 50 -3.70 6.72 -3.27
CA LEU A 50 -3.48 6.94 -4.71
C LEU A 50 -1.99 6.97 -5.07
N ALA A 51 -1.12 7.52 -4.21
CA ALA A 51 0.33 7.52 -4.45
C ALA A 51 0.94 6.11 -4.39
N VAL A 52 0.36 5.22 -3.57
CA VAL A 52 0.79 3.82 -3.47
C VAL A 52 0.37 3.03 -4.69
N THR A 53 -0.89 3.14 -5.11
CA THR A 53 -1.41 2.39 -6.26
C THR A 53 -0.82 2.87 -7.59
N THR A 54 -0.53 4.16 -7.75
CA THR A 54 0.15 4.68 -8.95
C THR A 54 1.61 4.20 -9.03
N ALA A 55 2.34 4.20 -7.91
CA ALA A 55 3.68 3.65 -7.87
C ALA A 55 3.71 2.15 -8.18
N ALA A 56 2.72 1.40 -7.68
CA ALA A 56 2.57 -0.03 -7.96
C ALA A 56 2.31 -0.28 -9.45
N ALA A 57 1.35 0.44 -10.04
CA ALA A 57 1.05 0.37 -11.46
C ALA A 57 2.28 0.72 -12.33
N HIS A 58 3.04 1.75 -11.97
CA HIS A 58 4.26 2.15 -12.68
C HIS A 58 5.39 1.10 -12.59
N ARG A 59 5.39 0.25 -11.56
CA ARG A 59 6.35 -0.87 -11.41
C ARG A 59 5.76 -2.23 -11.78
N ALA A 60 4.54 -2.26 -12.34
CA ALA A 60 3.81 -3.48 -12.65
C ALA A 60 3.69 -4.45 -11.45
N VAL A 61 3.59 -3.90 -10.24
CA VAL A 61 3.37 -4.66 -9.00
C VAL A 61 1.87 -4.91 -8.83
N SER A 62 1.51 -6.13 -8.46
CA SER A 62 0.13 -6.56 -8.21
C SER A 62 -0.38 -6.17 -6.83
#